data_AF-A0A0P7CA81-F1
#
_entry.id   AF-A0A0P7CA81-F1
#
_cell.length_a   1.000
_cell.length_b   1.000
_cell.length_c   1.000
_cell.angle_alpha   90.00
_cell.angle_beta   90.00
_cell.angle_gamma   90.00
#
_symmetry.space_group_name_H-M   'P 1'
#
loop_
_entity.id
_entity.type
_entity.pdbx_description
1 polymer ?
#
loop_
_entity_poly.entity_id
_entity_poly.type
_entity_poly.pdbx_seq_one_letter_code
_entity_poly.pdbx_strand_id
1 'polypeptide(L)'
;MDATTPRKARTRATVPAIAPTTYDDFRQPVDRLCDGIPMLVDLDHGGETLERRFLDFAAGAVYALSGHIERIAPHAYLLMPRGVELPPEDVHHLREQHLASRHAPAPGISVRRF
;
A
#
# COMPACT_ATOMS: atom_id res chain seq x y z
N MET A 1 -4.91 -40.40 -18.34
CA MET A 1 -5.58 -39.78 -17.18
C MET A 1 -4.48 -39.53 -16.17
N ASP A 2 -3.90 -38.33 -16.16
CA ASP A 2 -2.82 -38.00 -15.25
C ASP A 2 -3.20 -36.80 -14.40
N ALA A 3 -2.80 -36.87 -13.15
CA ALA A 3 -3.40 -36.21 -12.01
C ALA A 3 -3.27 -34.68 -12.05
N THR A 4 -4.34 -34.02 -11.62
CA THR A 4 -4.33 -32.62 -11.19
C THR A 4 -3.33 -32.46 -10.05
N THR A 5 -2.10 -32.04 -10.38
CA THR A 5 -1.13 -31.54 -9.40
C THR A 5 -1.79 -30.39 -8.63
N PRO A 6 -1.82 -30.40 -7.29
CA PRO A 6 -2.32 -29.27 -6.53
C PRO A 6 -1.40 -28.09 -6.82
N ARG A 7 -1.92 -27.08 -7.53
CA ARG A 7 -1.23 -25.80 -7.73
C ARG A 7 -0.99 -25.23 -6.34
N LYS A 8 0.25 -25.35 -5.81
CA LYS A 8 0.68 -24.70 -4.57
C LYS A 8 0.12 -23.28 -4.62
N ALA A 9 -0.77 -22.95 -3.67
CA ALA A 9 -1.28 -21.60 -3.54
C ALA A 9 -0.06 -20.68 -3.51
N ARG A 10 0.12 -19.86 -4.54
CA ARG A 10 1.17 -18.84 -4.52
C ARG A 10 0.87 -17.98 -3.30
N THR A 11 1.79 -17.94 -2.34
CA THR A 11 1.73 -16.96 -1.26
C THR A 11 1.75 -15.60 -1.95
N ARG A 12 0.59 -14.93 -1.96
CA ARG A 12 0.38 -13.66 -2.66
C ARG A 12 1.26 -12.60 -2.02
N ALA A 13 1.85 -11.70 -2.81
CA ALA A 13 2.77 -10.70 -2.28
C ALA A 13 2.09 -9.87 -1.19
N THR A 14 2.65 -9.89 0.03
CA THR A 14 2.20 -9.02 1.12
C THR A 14 3.07 -7.78 1.12
N VAL A 15 2.48 -6.64 0.73
CA VAL A 15 3.16 -5.34 0.74
C VAL A 15 2.82 -4.63 2.05
N PRO A 16 3.82 -4.20 2.85
CA PRO A 16 3.56 -3.40 4.03
C PRO A 16 2.84 -2.09 3.67
N ALA A 17 1.88 -1.70 4.51
CA ALA A 17 1.06 -0.52 4.29
C ALA A 17 1.22 0.50 5.43
N ILE A 18 1.04 1.78 5.11
CA ILE A 18 0.96 2.89 6.07
C ILE A 18 -0.18 3.84 5.67
N ALA A 19 -0.81 4.48 6.65
CA ALA A 19 -1.79 5.53 6.45
C ALA A 19 -1.33 6.85 7.11
N PRO A 20 -0.47 7.65 6.45
CA PRO A 20 0.07 8.88 7.01
C PRO A 20 -1.03 9.89 7.37
N THR A 21 -0.93 10.48 8.56
CA THR A 21 -1.81 11.57 9.01
C THR A 21 -1.02 12.82 9.43
N THR A 22 0.30 12.69 9.54
CA THR A 22 1.22 13.76 9.90
C THR A 22 2.45 13.75 8.99
N TYR A 23 3.23 14.84 9.01
CA TYR A 23 4.48 14.91 8.25
C TYR A 23 5.55 13.94 8.75
N ASP A 24 5.54 13.61 10.05
CA ASP A 24 6.53 12.69 10.64
C ASP A 24 6.38 11.27 10.09
N ASP A 25 5.16 10.89 9.70
CA ASP A 25 4.85 9.59 9.08
C ASP A 25 5.52 9.41 7.71
N PHE A 26 5.96 10.50 7.06
CA PHE A 26 6.51 10.45 5.70
C PHE A 26 7.85 9.72 5.66
N ARG A 27 8.61 9.73 6.77
CA ARG A 27 9.93 9.11 6.85
C ARG A 27 9.87 7.60 6.66
N GLN A 28 8.92 6.95 7.33
CA GLN A 28 8.83 5.48 7.36
C GLN A 28 8.75 4.84 5.95
N PRO A 29 7.85 5.25 5.03
CA PRO A 29 7.79 4.63 3.72
C PRO A 29 9.06 4.84 2.89
N VAL A 30 9.77 5.97 3.06
CA VAL A 30 11.04 6.22 2.37
C VAL A 30 12.19 5.41 2.96
N ASP A 31 12.26 5.28 4.28
CA ASP A 31 13.24 4.40 4.94
C ASP A 31 13.10 2.96 4.45
N ARG A 32 11.86 2.45 4.35
CA ARG A 32 11.57 1.11 3.79
C ARG A 32 11.95 0.99 2.31
N LEU A 33 11.76 2.06 1.55
CA LEU A 33 12.15 2.10 0.15
C LEU A 33 13.67 2.01 -0.03
N CYS A 34 14.44 2.66 0.85
CA CYS A 34 15.91 2.52 0.91
C CYS A 34 16.35 1.07 1.19
N ASP A 35 15.57 0.33 1.98
CA ASP A 35 15.78 -1.09 2.27
C ASP A 35 15.33 -2.02 1.11
N GLY A 36 14.85 -1.47 -0.01
CA GLY A 36 14.37 -2.23 -1.15
C GLY A 36 12.99 -2.87 -0.95
N ILE A 37 12.21 -2.36 0.01
CA ILE A 37 10.87 -2.87 0.34
C ILE A 37 9.81 -1.96 -0.30
N PRO A 38 8.89 -2.50 -1.13
CA PRO A 38 7.77 -1.72 -1.66
C PRO A 38 6.80 -1.35 -0.53
N MET A 39 6.14 -0.20 -0.68
CA MET A 39 5.22 0.33 0.35
C MET A 39 3.89 0.74 -0.26
N LEU A 40 2.80 0.27 0.32
CA LEU A 40 1.46 0.81 0.07
C LEU A 40 1.21 2.00 1.00
N VAL A 41 0.74 3.10 0.44
CA VAL A 41 0.47 4.34 1.18
C VAL A 41 -0.99 4.73 0.94
N ASP A 42 -1.74 4.83 2.03
CA ASP A 42 -3.12 5.32 2.05
C ASP A 42 -3.18 6.74 2.63
N LEU A 43 -3.70 7.69 1.86
CA LEU A 43 -3.72 9.11 2.20
C LEU A 43 -5.13 9.62 2.50
N ASP A 44 -6.12 8.74 2.62
CA ASP A 44 -7.52 9.10 2.88
C ASP A 44 -7.73 10.04 4.07
N HIS A 45 -6.97 9.80 5.14
CA HIS A 45 -7.20 10.43 6.44
C HIS A 45 -6.30 11.66 6.64
N GLY A 46 -5.35 11.90 5.76
CA GLY A 46 -4.41 13.02 5.84
C GLY A 46 -4.94 14.35 5.27
N GLY A 47 -5.97 14.27 4.43
CA GLY A 47 -6.51 15.42 3.70
C GLY A 47 -5.63 15.89 2.53
N GLU A 48 -6.22 16.69 1.64
CA GLU A 48 -5.62 17.05 0.35
C GLU A 48 -4.25 17.75 0.47
N THR A 49 -4.09 18.59 1.50
CA THR A 49 -2.81 19.29 1.72
C THR A 49 -1.70 18.31 2.10
N LEU A 50 -1.97 17.36 2.99
CA LEU A 50 -0.98 16.36 3.39
C LEU A 50 -0.69 15.41 2.22
N GLU A 51 -1.72 14.98 1.48
CA GLU A 51 -1.57 14.12 0.31
C GLU A 51 -0.64 14.75 -0.74
N ARG A 52 -0.89 16.00 -1.13
CA ARG A 52 -0.02 16.69 -2.11
C ARG A 52 1.42 16.78 -1.61
N ARG A 53 1.61 17.11 -0.33
CA ARG A 53 2.94 17.21 0.29
C ARG A 53 3.63 15.85 0.36
N PHE A 54 2.90 14.79 0.64
CA PHE A 54 3.42 13.43 0.61
C PHE A 54 3.88 13.06 -0.79
N LEU A 55 3.08 13.36 -1.83
CA LEU A 55 3.44 13.07 -3.22
C LEU A 55 4.67 13.86 -3.67
N ASP A 56 4.79 15.14 -3.31
CA ASP A 56 5.99 15.94 -3.57
C ASP A 56 7.24 15.33 -2.91
N PHE A 57 7.10 14.94 -1.63
CA PHE A 57 8.17 14.32 -0.85
C PHE A 57 8.59 12.96 -1.44
N ALA A 58 7.62 12.09 -1.70
CA ALA A 58 7.83 10.76 -2.25
C ALA A 58 8.42 10.83 -3.68
N ALA A 59 7.98 11.77 -4.52
CA ALA A 59 8.52 11.96 -5.87
C ALA A 59 10.03 12.24 -5.83
N GLY A 60 10.49 13.10 -4.91
CA GLY A 60 11.92 13.35 -4.70
C GLY A 60 12.67 12.10 -4.25
N ALA A 61 12.11 11.35 -3.30
CA ALA A 61 12.71 10.13 -2.77
C ALA A 61 12.81 9.01 -3.84
N VAL A 62 11.73 8.71 -4.55
CA VAL A 62 11.76 7.67 -5.60
C VAL A 62 12.67 8.07 -6.75
N TYR A 63 12.77 9.36 -7.10
CA TYR A 63 13.70 9.83 -8.13
C TYR A 63 15.15 9.57 -7.72
N ALA A 64 15.53 9.95 -6.49
CA ALA A 64 16.87 9.70 -5.96
C ALA A 64 17.20 8.19 -5.89
N LEU A 65 16.20 7.36 -5.60
CA LEU A 65 16.36 5.90 -5.48
C LEU A 65 16.15 5.14 -6.80
N SER A 66 15.88 5.84 -7.92
CA SER A 66 15.50 5.22 -9.21
C SER A 66 14.32 4.25 -9.10
N GLY A 67 13.38 4.56 -8.21
CA GLY A 67 12.09 3.88 -8.06
C GLY A 67 10.98 4.57 -8.84
N HIS A 68 9.73 4.18 -8.57
CA HIS A 68 8.55 4.82 -9.15
C HIS A 68 7.36 4.80 -8.18
N ILE A 69 6.34 5.60 -8.49
CA ILE A 69 5.06 5.66 -7.78
C ILE A 69 3.97 5.19 -8.74
N GLU A 70 3.14 4.26 -8.30
CA GLU A 70 1.96 3.80 -9.03
C GLU A 70 0.70 4.11 -8.21
N ARG A 71 -0.29 4.79 -8.79
CA ARG A 71 -1.58 4.99 -8.14
C ARG A 71 -2.46 3.78 -8.40
N ILE A 72 -2.87 3.06 -7.35
CA ILE A 72 -3.68 1.85 -7.47
C ILE A 72 -5.18 2.09 -7.20
N ALA A 73 -5.51 3.13 -6.42
CA ALA A 73 -6.87 3.55 -6.10
C ALA A 73 -6.91 5.05 -5.69
N PRO A 74 -8.09 5.66 -5.49
CA PRO A 74 -8.18 7.00 -4.91
C PRO A 74 -7.45 7.10 -3.56
N HIS A 75 -6.58 8.10 -3.42
CA HIS A 75 -5.74 8.32 -2.26
C HIS A 75 -4.80 7.15 -1.88
N ALA A 76 -4.61 6.17 -2.78
CA ALA A 76 -3.82 4.97 -2.51
C ALA A 76 -2.72 4.79 -3.56
N TYR A 77 -1.48 4.75 -3.07
CA TYR A 77 -0.27 4.77 -3.90
C TYR A 77 0.68 3.66 -3.49
N LEU A 78 1.29 3.03 -4.48
CA LEU A 78 2.35 2.06 -4.32
C LEU A 78 3.69 2.74 -4.62
N LEU A 79 4.60 2.73 -3.65
CA LEU A 79 5.99 3.13 -3.83
C LEU A 79 6.84 1.90 -4.13
N MET A 80 7.53 1.92 -5.27
CA MET A 80 8.29 0.80 -5.77
C MET A 80 9.78 1.15 -5.83
N PRO A 81 10.67 0.36 -5.19
CA PRO A 81 12.10 0.58 -5.26
C PRO A 81 12.65 0.14 -6.62
N ARG A 82 13.88 0.55 -6.91
CA ARG A 82 14.56 0.18 -8.16
C ARG A 82 14.63 -1.34 -8.34
N GLY A 83 14.22 -1.81 -9.51
CA GLY A 83 14.37 -3.22 -9.89
C GLY A 83 13.39 -4.17 -9.20
N VAL A 84 12.40 -3.65 -8.48
CA VAL A 84 11.29 -4.44 -7.94
C VAL A 84 10.05 -4.14 -8.77
N GLU A 85 9.43 -5.20 -9.26
CA GLU A 85 8.16 -5.15 -9.99
C GLU A 85 7.17 -6.09 -9.30
N LEU A 86 5.93 -5.63 -9.11
CA LEU A 86 4.85 -6.50 -8.69
C LEU A 86 4.11 -7.03 -9.92
N PRO A 87 3.81 -8.33 -9.97
CA PRO A 87 2.92 -8.86 -11.00
C PRO A 87 1.57 -8.13 -11.02
N PRO A 88 0.93 -7.92 -12.19
CA PRO A 88 -0.36 -7.25 -12.28
C PRO A 88 -1.44 -7.88 -11.38
N GLU A 89 -1.40 -9.20 -11.18
CA GLU A 89 -2.32 -9.91 -10.29
C GLU A 89 -2.16 -9.56 -8.80
N ASP A 90 -0.95 -9.18 -8.39
CA ASP A 90 -0.63 -8.75 -7.03
C ASP A 90 -1.05 -7.28 -6.84
N VAL A 91 -0.80 -6.41 -7.83
CA VAL A 91 -1.30 -5.02 -7.79
C VAL A 91 -2.83 -4.99 -7.75
N HIS A 92 -3.48 -5.80 -8.58
CA HIS A 92 -4.94 -5.95 -8.54
C HIS A 92 -5.40 -6.46 -7.18
N HIS A 93 -4.68 -7.39 -6.55
CA HIS A 93 -5.01 -7.84 -5.20
C HIS A 93 -4.99 -6.71 -4.18
N LEU A 94 -3.90 -5.94 -4.17
CA LEU A 94 -3.68 -4.87 -3.22
C LEU A 94 -4.77 -3.81 -3.35
N ARG A 95 -5.17 -3.50 -4.59
CA ARG A 95 -6.31 -2.63 -4.87
C ARG A 95 -7.61 -3.17 -4.28
N GLU A 96 -7.95 -4.42 -4.55
CA GLU A 96 -9.19 -5.03 -4.04
C GLU A 96 -9.19 -5.10 -2.50
N GLN A 97 -8.06 -5.48 -1.90
CA GLN A 97 -7.90 -5.52 -0.45
C GLN A 97 -8.04 -4.13 0.18
N HIS A 98 -7.45 -3.11 -0.44
CA HIS A 98 -7.58 -1.71 -0.02
C HIS A 98 -9.03 -1.25 -0.05
N LEU A 99 -9.73 -1.47 -1.18
CA LEU A 99 -11.13 -1.12 -1.34
C LEU A 99 -12.04 -1.85 -0.34
N ALA A 100 -11.82 -3.14 -0.10
CA ALA A 100 -12.57 -3.91 0.87
C ALA A 100 -12.38 -3.39 2.31
N SER A 101 -11.16 -2.95 2.65
CA SER A 101 -10.83 -2.45 3.99
C SER A 101 -11.49 -1.09 4.29
N ARG A 102 -11.71 -0.25 3.28
CA ARG A 102 -12.42 1.04 3.42
C ARG A 102 -13.91 0.90 3.70
N HIS A 103 -14.51 -0.19 3.22
CA HIS A 103 -15.94 -0.46 3.36
C HIS A 103 -16.28 -1.40 4.53
N ALA A 104 -15.29 -1.81 5.33
CA ALA A 104 -15.54 -2.59 6.52
C ALA A 104 -16.40 -1.76 7.50
N PRO A 105 -17.61 -2.23 7.87
CA PRO A 105 -18.39 -1.54 8.88
C PRO A 105 -17.55 -1.47 10.16
N ALA A 106 -17.44 -0.27 10.74
CA ALA A 106 -16.77 -0.09 12.03
C ALA A 106 -17.25 -1.17 13.00
N PRO A 107 -16.36 -1.88 13.71
CA PRO A 107 -16.76 -2.96 14.60
C PRO A 107 -17.82 -2.41 15.56
N GLY A 108 -19.05 -2.94 15.42
CA GLY A 108 -20.20 -2.47 16.17
C GLY A 108 -19.85 -2.47 17.65
N ILE A 109 -19.96 -1.30 18.28
CA ILE A 109 -19.81 -1.15 19.72
C ILE A 109 -20.80 -2.12 20.37
N SER A 110 -20.30 -3.24 20.90
CA SER A 110 -21.10 -4.12 21.74
C SER A 110 -21.35 -3.41 23.06
N VAL A 111 -22.45 -2.65 23.11
CA VAL A 111 -22.97 -2.14 24.38
C VAL A 111 -23.46 -3.34 25.16
N ARG A 112 -22.67 -3.77 26.16
CA ARG A 112 -23.13 -4.74 27.15
C ARG A 112 -24.29 -4.10 27.90
N ARG A 113 -25.50 -4.58 27.65
CA ARG A 113 -26.67 -4.25 28.46
C ARG A 113 -26.51 -4.96 29.80
N PHE A 114 -26.46 -4.19 30.89
CA PHE A 114 -26.64 -4.69 32.25
C PHE A 114 -28.12 -4.94 32.51
#